data_AF-D1PF89-F1
#
_entry.id   AF-D1PF89-F1
#
_cell.length_a   1.000
_cell.length_b   1.000
_cell.length_c   1.000
_cell.angle_alpha   90.00
_cell.angle_beta   90.00
_cell.angle_gamma   90.00
#
_symmetry.space_group_name_H-M   'P 1'
#
loop_
_entity.id
_entity.type
_entity.pdbx_description
1 polymer ?
#
loop_
_entity_poly.entity_id
_entity_poly.type
_entity_poly.pdbx_seq_one_letter_code
_entity_poly.pdbx_strand_id
1 'polypeptide(L)' 'MAKFIELHDKHNGNPLYINVDAIAFIENENGRVYINFLMQRVSTSGNSNVSSYVYREEVAETFSQVKLKIEE' A
#
# COMPACT_ATOMS: atom_id res chain seq x y z
N MET A 1 13.42 -4.57 13.32
CA MET A 1 12.18 -3.97 13.88
C MET A 1 11.38 -3.48 12.69
N ALA A 2 10.07 -3.71 12.66
CA ALA A 2 9.23 -3.23 11.56
C ALA A 2 9.31 -1.71 11.47
N LYS A 3 9.55 -1.18 10.26
CA LYS A 3 9.59 0.26 10.00
C LYS A 3 8.22 0.71 9.50
N PHE A 4 7.68 1.76 10.12
CA PHE A 4 6.42 2.37 9.70
C PHE A 4 6.65 3.78 9.17
N ILE A 5 5.91 4.13 8.12
CA ILE A 5 5.84 5.49 7.60
C ILE A 5 4.41 6.00 7.70
N GLU A 6 4.27 7.30 7.91
CA GLU A 6 2.98 7.99 7.82
C GLU A 6 2.84 8.61 6.43
N LEU A 7 1.75 8.25 5.73
CA LEU A 7 1.29 8.87 4.48
C LEU A 7 -0.13 9.42 4.69
N HIS A 8 -0.71 10.05 3.67
CA HIS A 8 -2.09 10.56 3.73
C HIS A 8 -2.95 9.97 2.62
N ASP A 9 -4.14 9.49 2.96
CA ASP A 9 -5.16 9.03 2.01
C ASP A 9 -5.52 10.17 1.05
N LYS A 10 -5.50 9.89 -0.26
CA LYS A 10 -5.74 10.92 -1.29
C LYS A 10 -7.14 11.53 -1.23
N HIS A 11 -8.14 10.78 -0.80
CA HIS A 11 -9.55 11.14 -0.86
C HIS A 11 -10.02 11.94 0.36
N ASN A 12 -9.50 11.62 1.55
CA ASN A 12 -9.95 12.24 2.80
C ASN A 12 -8.82 12.92 3.59
N GLY A 13 -7.56 12.76 3.20
CA GLY A 13 -6.40 13.35 3.88
C GLY A 13 -6.10 12.75 5.26
N ASN A 14 -6.75 11.65 5.65
CA ASN A 14 -6.47 10.98 6.91
C ASN A 14 -5.10 10.29 6.86
N PRO A 15 -4.40 10.20 8.00
CA PRO A 15 -3.12 9.52 8.05
C PRO A 15 -3.26 8.01 7.82
N LEU A 16 -2.34 7.46 7.04
CA LEU A 16 -2.15 6.05 6.78
C LEU A 16 -0.77 5.63 7.33
N TYR A 17 -0.78 4.75 8.33
CA TYR A 17 0.46 4.19 8.89
C TYR A 17 0.77 2.87 8.20
N ILE A 18 1.82 2.87 7.37
CA ILE A 18 2.16 1.74 6.50
C ILE A 18 3.45 1.10 6.98
N ASN A 19 3.41 -0.22 7.19
CA ASN A 19 4.63 -1.02 7.37
C ASN A 19 5.38 -1.10 6.04
N VAL A 20 6.60 -0.56 6.00
CA VAL A 20 7.44 -0.51 4.81
C VAL A 20 7.74 -1.92 4.29
N ASP A 21 7.92 -2.89 5.19
CA ASP A 21 8.22 -4.28 4.84
C ASP A 21 7.03 -4.99 4.13
N ALA A 22 5.81 -4.45 4.24
CA ALA A 22 4.62 -5.00 3.59
C ALA A 22 4.39 -4.43 2.18
N ILE A 23 5.10 -3.36 1.79
CA ILE A 23 4.94 -2.74 0.48
C ILE A 23 5.53 -3.67 -0.58
N ALA A 24 4.72 -4.03 -1.57
CA ALA A 24 5.19 -4.83 -2.69
C ALA A 24 5.93 -3.94 -3.71
N PHE A 25 5.31 -2.82 -4.10
CA PHE A 25 5.89 -1.82 -4.98
C PHE A 25 5.10 -0.51 -4.90
N ILE A 26 5.69 0.56 -5.44
CA ILE A 26 5.08 1.89 -5.53
C ILE A 26 4.90 2.20 -7.01
N GLU A 27 3.73 2.67 -7.38
CA GLU A 27 3.37 3.00 -8.76
C GLU A 27 3.02 4.49 -8.86
N ASN A 28 3.39 5.12 -9.97
CA ASN A 28 2.95 6.47 -10.34
C ASN A 28 2.25 6.38 -11.69
N GLU A 29 0.92 6.48 -11.68
CA GLU A 29 0.09 6.38 -12.87
C GLU A 29 -0.63 7.72 -13.08
N ASN A 30 -0.33 8.40 -14.19
CA ASN A 30 -0.94 9.69 -14.54
C ASN A 30 -0.88 10.76 -13.41
N GLY A 31 0.22 10.79 -12.64
CA GLY A 31 0.42 11.72 -11.53
C GLY A 31 -0.25 11.29 -10.22
N ARG A 32 -0.87 10.11 -10.17
CA ARG A 32 -1.43 9.50 -8.96
C ARG A 32 -0.44 8.49 -8.40
N VAL A 33 -0.26 8.51 -7.09
CA VAL A 33 0.73 7.66 -6.42
C VAL A 33 -0.01 6.56 -5.67
N TYR A 34 0.34 5.31 -5.96
CA TYR A 34 -0.27 4.15 -5.36
C TYR A 34 0.75 3.32 -4.57
N ILE A 35 0.39 2.97 -3.33
CA ILE A 35 1.09 1.95 -2.54
C ILE A 35 0.42 0.62 -2.81
N ASN A 36 1.17 -0.34 -3.33
CA ASN A 36 0.64 -1.65 -3.70
C ASN A 36 1.09 -2.71 -2.69
N PHE A 37 0.14 -3.55 -2.29
CA PHE A 37 0.35 -4.65 -1.36
C PHE A 37 -0.08 -5.97 -1.98
N LEU A 38 0.69 -7.03 -1.76
CA LEU A 38 0.30 -8.38 -2.14
C LEU A 38 -0.52 -8.99 -1.02
N MET A 39 -1.80 -9.25 -1.28
CA MET A 39 -2.75 -9.79 -0.31
C MET A 39 -3.17 -11.20 -0.70
N GLN A 40 -3.40 -12.03 0.32
CA GLN A 40 -4.01 -13.35 0.17
C GLN A 40 -5.41 -13.33 0.78
N ARG A 41 -6.36 -13.89 0.05
CA ARG A 41 -7.72 -14.13 0.52
C ARG A 41 -7.94 -15.63 0.64
N VAL A 42 -8.32 -16.06 1.84
CA VAL A 42 -8.77 -17.42 2.11
C VAL A 42 -10.30 -17.40 2.21
N SER A 43 -10.96 -18.24 1.42
CA SER A 43 -12.41 -18.45 1.51
C SER A 43 -12.71 -19.87 1.95
N THR A 44 -13.59 -20.03 2.95
CA THR A 44 -13.97 -21.34 3.52
C THR A 44 -15.37 -21.80 3.11
N SER A 45 -16.07 -21.06 2.26
CA SER A 45 -17.41 -21.44 1.78
C SER A 45 -17.34 -22.41 0.59
N GLY A 46 -17.87 -23.63 0.76
CA GLY A 46 -18.10 -24.61 -0.32
C GLY A 46 -16.88 -25.40 -0.76
N ASN A 47 -15.75 -24.74 -1.01
CA ASN A 47 -14.44 -25.34 -1.27
C ASN A 47 -13.37 -24.36 -0.79
N SER A 48 -12.48 -24.80 0.11
CA SER A 48 -11.39 -23.95 0.62
C SER A 48 -10.50 -23.51 -0.54
N ASN A 49 -10.51 -22.20 -0.85
CA ASN A 49 -9.71 -21.64 -1.92
C ASN A 49 -8.82 -20.51 -1.38
N VAL A 50 -7.58 -20.46 -1.87
CA VAL A 50 -6.60 -19.41 -1.59
C VAL A 50 -6.35 -18.68 -2.89
N SER A 51 -6.65 -17.38 -2.91
CA SER A 51 -6.39 -16.51 -4.06
C SER A 51 -5.51 -15.34 -3.66
N SER A 52 -4.65 -14.90 -4.57
CA SER A 52 -3.81 -13.70 -4.40
C SER A 52 -4.37 -12.54 -5.21
N TYR A 53 -4.26 -11.33 -4.68
CA TYR A 53 -4.61 -10.10 -5.39
C TYR A 53 -3.71 -8.94 -4.96
N VAL A 54 -3.67 -7.89 -5.77
CA VAL A 54 -2.99 -6.64 -5.42
C VAL A 54 -4.01 -5.70 -4.79
N TYR A 55 -3.78 -5.34 -3.54
CA TYR A 55 -4.48 -4.23 -2.89
C TYR A 55 -3.72 -2.94 -3.15
N ARG A 56 -4.43 -1.86 -3.45
CA ARG A 56 -3.82 -0.56 -3.81
C ARG A 56 -4.42 0.53 -2.96
N GLU A 57 -3.58 1.43 -2.46
CA GLU A 57 -3.98 2.65 -1.77
C GLU A 57 -3.44 3.87 -2.50
N GLU A 58 -4.32 4.82 -2.85
CA GLU A 58 -3.90 6.10 -3.42
C GLU A 58 -3.53 7.08 -2.31
N VAL A 59 -2.32 7.64 -2.39
CA VAL A 59 -1.80 8.57 -1.38
C VAL A 59 -1.69 10.00 -1.91
N ALA A 60 -1.74 10.97 -1.01
CA ALA A 60 -1.62 12.38 -1.34
C ALA A 60 -0.18 12.81 -1.61
N GLU A 61 0.80 12.10 -1.03
CA GLU A 61 2.23 12.35 -1.25
C GLU A 61 2.64 12.12 -2.70
N THR A 62 3.64 12.89 -3.13
CA THR A 62 4.32 12.65 -4.40
C THR A 62 5.20 11.40 -4.31
N PHE A 63 5.48 10.77 -5.46
CA PHE A 63 6.31 9.58 -5.54
C PHE A 63 7.69 9.76 -4.89
N SER A 64 8.31 10.94 -5.06
CA SER A 64 9.60 11.26 -4.44
C SER A 64 9.52 11.37 -2.92
N GLN A 65 8.45 11.96 -2.38
CA GLN A 65 8.24 12.04 -0.93
C GLN A 65 8.06 10.65 -0.32
N VAL A 66 7.29 9.77 -0.97
CA VAL A 66 7.11 8.38 -0.52
C VAL A 66 8.46 7.65 -0.50
N LYS A 67 9.25 7.75 -1.58
CA LYS A 67 10.59 7.12 -1.64
C LYS A 67 11.51 7.57 -0.52
N LEU A 68 11.60 8.88 -0.27
CA LEU A 68 12.44 9.41 0.81
C LEU A 68 12.05 8.83 2.18
N LYS A 69 10.75 8.83 2.51
CA LYS A 69 10.26 8.25 3.77
C LYS A 69 10.59 6.76 3.92
N ILE A 70 10.59 6.01 2.82
CA ILE A 70 10.94 4.58 2.80
C ILE A 70 12.43 4.35 3.01
N GLU A 71 13.29 5.25 2.52
CA GLU A 71 14.75 5.12 2.60
C GLU A 71 15.35 5.64 3.94
N GLU A 72 14.65 6.53 4.66
CA GLU A 72 15.09 7.13 5.96
C GLU A 72 15.40 6.15 7.10
#